data_AF-A0A948RJD2-F1
#
_entry.id   AF-A0A948RJD2-F1
#
_cell.length_a   1.000
_cell.length_b   1.000
_cell.length_c   1.000
_cell.angle_alpha   90.00
_cell.angle_beta   90.00
_cell.angle_gamma   90.00
#
_symmetry.space_group_name_H-M   'P 1'
#
loop_
_entity.id
_entity.type
_entity.pdbx_description
1 polymer ?
#
loop_
_entity_poly.entity_id
_entity_poly.type
_entity_poly.pdbx_seq_one_letter_code
_entity_poly.pdbx_strand_id
1 'polypeptide(L)'
;MLDQLNQNEQTALEALRAVSDEAALEAWRVAHLGRSSPLMQVFDGLGALPKEERPAIGKRANEVKKLLETALGERSGTLRQSALKRSLEQEQLDVSLPGRPSPLGRLHPTTQTLREMFRVFGEMG
;
A
#
# COMPACT_ATOMS: atom_id res chain seq x y z
N MET A 1 -18.81 27.42 13.77
CA MET A 1 -18.84 26.08 13.12
C MET A 1 -17.72 25.89 12.10
N LEU A 2 -17.42 26.88 11.23
CA LEU A 2 -16.29 26.78 10.29
C LEU A 2 -14.93 26.63 10.99
N ASP A 3 -14.67 27.40 12.06
CA ASP A 3 -13.41 27.27 12.81
C ASP A 3 -13.28 25.93 13.54
N GLN A 4 -14.39 25.36 14.01
CA GLN A 4 -14.41 24.03 14.63
C GLN A 4 -14.06 22.94 13.61
N LEU A 5 -14.51 23.06 12.36
CA LEU A 5 -14.14 22.13 11.29
C LEU A 5 -12.64 22.20 10.98
N ASN A 6 -12.08 23.40 10.90
CA ASN A 6 -10.64 23.59 10.65
C ASN A 6 -9.79 23.07 11.83
N GLN A 7 -10.21 23.29 13.07
CA GLN A 7 -9.52 22.77 14.25
C GLN A 7 -9.56 21.23 14.29
N ASN A 8 -10.72 20.65 13.99
CA ASN A 8 -10.88 19.20 13.91
C ASN A 8 -10.04 18.59 12.77
N GLU A 9 -9.94 19.26 11.63
CA GLU A 9 -9.08 18.86 10.52
C GLU A 9 -7.61 18.83 10.94
N GLN A 10 -7.10 19.90 11.56
CA GLN A 10 -5.71 19.97 12.03
C GLN A 10 -5.40 18.89 13.06
N THR A 11 -6.27 18.74 14.06
CA THR A 11 -6.09 17.74 15.13
C THR A 11 -6.09 16.33 14.57
N ALA A 12 -6.99 16.04 13.63
CA ALA A 12 -7.06 14.74 12.98
C ALA A 12 -5.80 14.48 12.13
N LEU A 13 -5.30 15.46 11.38
CA LEU A 13 -4.06 15.32 10.60
C LEU A 13 -2.81 15.12 11.49
N GLU A 14 -2.73 15.82 12.62
CA GLU A 14 -1.64 15.64 13.60
C GLU A 14 -1.70 14.24 14.22
N ALA A 15 -2.88 13.80 14.65
CA ALA A 15 -3.08 12.46 15.19
C ALA A 15 -2.72 11.38 14.15
N LEU A 16 -3.07 11.58 12.87
CA LEU A 16 -2.74 10.65 11.78
C LEU A 16 -1.21 10.53 11.58
N ARG A 17 -0.46 11.63 11.73
CA ARG A 17 1.01 11.61 11.64
C ARG A 17 1.64 10.79 12.75
N ALA A 18 1.05 10.81 13.95
CA ALA A 18 1.53 10.04 15.10
C ALA A 18 1.21 8.54 14.99
N VAL A 19 0.28 8.12 14.11
CA VAL A 19 -0.06 6.70 13.92
C VAL A 19 1.09 5.96 13.25
N SER A 20 1.62 4.95 13.95
CA SER A 20 2.68 4.04 13.48
C SER A 20 2.19 2.64 13.12
N ASP A 21 0.98 2.26 13.53
CA ASP A 21 0.50 0.87 13.47
C ASP A 21 -0.89 0.77 12.82
N GLU A 22 -1.17 -0.39 12.22
CA GLU A 22 -2.44 -0.64 11.53
C GLU A 22 -3.64 -0.64 12.50
N ALA A 23 -3.44 -1.12 13.73
CA ALA A 23 -4.45 -1.04 14.79
C ALA A 23 -4.73 0.43 15.22
N ALA A 24 -3.68 1.25 15.30
CA ALA A 24 -3.81 2.67 15.62
C ALA A 24 -4.45 3.46 14.47
N LEU A 25 -4.21 3.05 13.21
CA LEU A 25 -4.87 3.63 12.03
C LEU A 25 -6.38 3.36 12.05
N GLU A 26 -6.80 2.15 12.39
CA GLU A 26 -8.23 1.83 12.52
C GLU A 26 -8.88 2.55 13.71
N ALA A 27 -8.20 2.64 14.85
CA ALA A 27 -8.70 3.43 15.98
C ALA A 27 -8.88 4.92 15.60
N TRP A 28 -7.93 5.49 14.85
CA TRP A 28 -8.04 6.85 14.32
C TRP A 28 -9.22 7.00 13.36
N ARG A 29 -9.41 6.04 12.44
CA ARG A 29 -10.54 6.06 11.50
C ARG A 29 -11.88 6.06 12.24
N VAL A 30 -12.01 5.22 13.26
CA VAL A 30 -13.25 5.16 14.06
C VAL A 30 -13.47 6.45 14.85
N ALA A 31 -12.41 7.03 15.44
CA ALA A 31 -12.51 8.26 16.22
C ALA A 31 -12.88 9.49 15.39
N HIS A 32 -12.32 9.64 14.19
CA HIS A 32 -12.43 10.86 13.38
C HIS A 32 -13.40 10.77 12.19
N LEU A 33 -13.62 9.57 11.64
CA LEU A 33 -14.55 9.32 10.51
C LEU A 33 -15.74 8.43 10.89
N GLY A 34 -15.78 7.89 12.13
CA GLY A 34 -16.86 7.05 12.60
C GLY A 34 -18.19 7.79 12.81
N ARG A 35 -19.23 7.02 13.13
CA ARG A 35 -20.60 7.53 13.28
C ARG A 35 -20.78 8.51 14.45
N SER A 36 -19.95 8.39 15.49
CA SER A 36 -19.93 9.32 16.64
C SER A 36 -18.82 10.38 16.54
N SER A 37 -18.17 10.52 15.39
CA SER A 37 -17.04 11.43 15.22
C SER A 37 -17.46 12.90 15.33
N PRO A 38 -16.54 13.80 15.70
CA PRO A 38 -16.79 15.24 15.67
C PRO A 38 -17.27 15.74 14.32
N LEU A 39 -16.85 15.09 13.23
CA LEU A 39 -17.27 15.41 11.87
C LEU A 39 -18.74 15.06 11.62
N MET A 40 -19.20 13.88 12.08
CA MET A 40 -20.61 13.48 11.98
C MET A 40 -21.53 14.31 12.85
N GLN A 41 -21.07 14.76 14.02
CA GLN A 41 -21.84 15.69 14.87
C GLN A 41 -22.09 17.04 14.17
N VAL A 42 -21.14 17.52 13.36
CA VAL A 42 -21.36 18.72 12.53
C VAL A 42 -22.40 18.44 11.44
N PHE A 43 -22.38 17.26 10.82
CA PHE A 43 -23.39 16.85 9.84
C PHE A 43 -24.81 16.73 10.44
N ASP A 44 -24.94 16.23 11.67
CA ASP A 44 -26.22 16.18 12.38
C ASP A 44 -26.70 17.60 12.76
N GLY A 45 -25.77 18.49 13.11
CA GLY A 45 -26.03 19.90 13.40
C GLY A 45 -26.42 20.76 12.19
N LEU A 46 -26.16 20.32 10.95
CA LEU A 46 -26.56 21.03 9.72
C LEU A 46 -28.08 21.22 9.62
N GLY A 47 -28.87 20.34 10.24
CA GLY A 47 -30.32 20.42 10.28
C GLY A 47 -30.84 21.68 11.00
N ALA A 48 -30.09 22.26 11.94
CA ALA A 48 -30.51 23.41 12.74
C ALA A 48 -30.14 24.78 12.11
N LEU A 49 -29.32 24.81 11.05
CA LEU A 49 -28.81 26.04 10.45
C LEU A 49 -29.80 26.72 9.48
N PRO A 50 -29.71 28.05 9.27
CA PRO A 50 -30.48 28.76 8.25
C PRO A 50 -30.11 28.30 6.83
N LYS A 51 -31.07 28.37 5.89
CA LYS A 51 -30.94 27.87 4.50
C LYS A 51 -29.76 28.47 3.73
N GLU A 52 -29.33 29.68 4.09
CA GLU A 52 -28.27 30.43 3.42
C GLU A 52 -26.86 29.94 3.79
N GLU A 53 -26.65 29.46 5.02
CA GLU A 53 -25.34 29.00 5.51
C GLU A 53 -25.13 27.48 5.38
N ARG A 54 -26.21 26.71 5.28
CA ARG A 54 -26.17 25.24 5.06
C ARG A 54 -25.29 24.80 3.87
N PRO A 55 -25.34 25.44 2.69
CA PRO A 55 -24.55 25.01 1.53
C PRO A 55 -23.04 25.19 1.74
N ALA A 56 -22.62 26.28 2.38
CA ALA A 56 -21.21 26.58 2.62
C ALA A 56 -20.60 25.61 3.65
N ILE A 57 -21.31 25.37 4.76
CA ILE A 57 -20.87 24.45 5.81
C ILE A 57 -20.86 23.00 5.32
N GLY A 58 -21.88 22.58 4.56
CA GLY A 58 -21.95 21.23 3.99
C GLY A 58 -20.84 20.95 2.96
N LYS A 59 -20.51 21.94 2.12
CA LYS A 59 -19.36 21.84 1.19
C LYS A 59 -18.06 21.66 1.97
N ARG A 60 -17.79 22.52 2.95
CA ARG A 60 -16.57 22.45 3.74
C ARG A 60 -16.46 21.14 4.52
N ALA A 61 -17.55 20.65 5.11
CA ALA A 61 -17.56 19.36 5.80
C ALA A 61 -17.25 18.18 4.87
N ASN A 62 -17.78 18.20 3.63
CA ASN A 62 -17.45 17.19 2.62
C ASN A 62 -15.98 17.29 2.15
N GLU A 63 -15.44 18.50 2.01
CA GLU A 63 -14.02 18.70 1.68
C GLU A 63 -13.11 18.12 2.77
N VAL A 64 -13.38 18.45 4.04
CA VAL A 64 -12.62 17.92 5.18
C VAL A 64 -12.72 16.40 5.24
N LYS A 65 -13.92 15.85 5.03
CA LYS A 65 -14.11 14.39 4.96
C LYS A 65 -13.21 13.77 3.89
N LYS A 66 -13.24 14.32 2.68
CA LYS A 66 -12.46 13.81 1.55
C LYS A 66 -10.96 13.91 1.82
N LEU A 67 -10.49 15.02 2.40
CA LEU A 67 -9.09 15.23 2.77
C LEU A 67 -8.62 14.19 3.80
N LEU A 68 -9.42 13.93 4.83
CA LEU A 68 -9.12 12.92 5.85
C LEU A 68 -9.12 11.49 5.27
N GLU A 69 -10.04 11.17 4.37
CA GLU A 69 -10.07 9.89 3.65
C GLU A 69 -8.82 9.71 2.77
N THR A 70 -8.41 10.73 2.01
CA THR A 70 -7.17 10.69 1.22
C THR A 70 -5.94 10.53 2.10
N ALA A 71 -5.83 11.30 3.19
CA ALA A 71 -4.69 11.21 4.09
C ALA A 71 -4.60 9.83 4.76
N LEU A 72 -5.74 9.24 5.15
CA LEU A 72 -5.80 7.87 5.66
C LEU A 72 -5.32 6.86 4.61
N GLY A 73 -5.75 7.01 3.36
CA GLY A 73 -5.33 6.15 2.25
C GLY A 73 -3.82 6.22 2.02
N GLU A 74 -3.26 7.42 2.00
CA GLU A 74 -1.81 7.64 1.89
C GLU A 74 -1.07 7.01 3.07
N ARG A 75 -1.52 7.23 4.31
CA ARG A 75 -0.86 6.68 5.50
C ARG A 75 -0.91 5.15 5.51
N SER A 76 -2.05 4.55 5.18
CA SER A 76 -2.19 3.10 5.01
C SER A 76 -1.22 2.55 3.95
N GLY A 77 -1.13 3.23 2.80
CA GLY A 77 -0.18 2.88 1.75
C GLY A 77 1.27 2.92 2.23
N THR A 78 1.67 3.98 2.93
CA THR A 78 3.03 4.10 3.48
C THR A 78 3.36 3.02 4.49
N LEU A 79 2.42 2.69 5.40
CA LEU A 79 2.60 1.63 6.39
C LEU A 79 2.78 0.27 5.72
N ARG A 80 1.90 -0.08 4.76
CA ARG A 80 2.03 -1.33 3.99
C ARG A 80 3.34 -1.40 3.22
N GLN A 81 3.74 -0.32 2.57
CA GLN A 81 4.99 -0.28 1.83
C GLN A 81 6.21 -0.43 2.76
N SER A 82 6.16 0.18 3.96
CA SER A 82 7.20 0.02 4.97
C SER A 82 7.30 -1.40 5.52
N ALA A 83 6.15 -2.05 5.75
CA ALA A 83 6.07 -3.43 6.22
C ALA A 83 6.60 -4.39 5.14
N LEU A 84 6.22 -4.17 3.87
CA LEU A 84 6.72 -4.93 2.74
C LEU A 84 8.24 -4.78 2.58
N LYS A 85 8.77 -3.55 2.63
CA LYS A 85 10.22 -3.33 2.57
C LYS A 85 10.96 -4.06 3.69
N ARG A 86 10.44 -3.99 4.92
CA ARG A 86 11.03 -4.71 6.07
C ARG A 86 11.04 -6.22 5.85
N SER A 87 9.96 -6.80 5.34
CA SER A 87 9.89 -8.23 5.01
C SER A 87 10.89 -8.61 3.91
N LEU A 88 10.99 -7.80 2.85
CA LEU A 88 11.96 -8.02 1.77
C LEU A 88 13.42 -7.90 2.23
N GLU A 89 13.72 -6.99 3.15
CA GLU A 89 15.05 -6.84 3.75
C GLU A 89 15.43 -8.04 4.63
N GLN A 90 14.46 -8.58 5.38
CA GLN A 90 14.66 -9.75 6.23
C GLN A 90 14.83 -11.04 5.42
N GLU A 91 14.15 -11.15 4.28
CA GLU A 91 14.17 -12.32 3.39
C GLU A 91 15.09 -12.14 2.18
N GLN A 92 16.18 -11.37 2.32
CA GLN A 92 17.18 -11.26 1.25
C GLN A 92 17.83 -12.62 0.97
N LEU A 93 17.43 -13.23 -0.14
CA LEU A 93 18.03 -14.44 -0.70
C LEU A 93 19.23 -14.04 -1.58
N ASP A 94 20.39 -14.63 -1.32
CA ASP A 94 21.53 -14.53 -2.23
C ASP A 94 21.26 -15.37 -3.50
N VAL A 95 20.94 -14.66 -4.59
CA VAL A 95 20.66 -15.26 -5.91
C VAL A 95 21.90 -15.79 -6.63
N SER A 96 23.11 -15.49 -6.13
CA SER A 96 24.37 -15.98 -6.71
C SER A 96 24.76 -17.36 -6.21
N LEU A 97 24.14 -17.84 -5.14
CA LEU A 97 24.42 -19.16 -4.59
C LEU A 97 24.08 -20.25 -5.61
N PRO A 98 24.93 -21.29 -5.73
CA PRO A 98 24.62 -22.41 -6.60
C PRO A 98 23.33 -23.07 -6.10
N GLY A 99 22.38 -23.24 -7.03
CA GLY A 99 21.15 -23.97 -6.76
C GLY A 99 21.42 -25.43 -6.42
N ARG A 100 20.35 -26.18 -6.11
CA ARG A 100 20.45 -27.62 -5.88
C ARG A 100 20.89 -28.31 -7.18
N PRO A 101 22.01 -29.05 -7.19
CA PRO A 101 22.51 -29.64 -8.41
C PRO A 101 21.53 -30.71 -8.92
N SER A 102 21.21 -30.66 -10.21
CA SER A 102 20.52 -31.74 -10.91
C SER A 102 21.55 -32.52 -11.73
N PRO A 103 21.57 -33.86 -11.67
CA PRO A 103 22.51 -34.64 -12.46
C PRO A 103 22.23 -34.44 -13.95
N LEU A 104 23.21 -33.90 -14.66
CA LEU A 104 23.18 -33.83 -16.11
C LEU A 104 23.60 -35.18 -16.69
N GLY A 105 22.75 -35.77 -17.54
CA GLY A 105 23.13 -36.91 -18.36
C GLY A 105 24.25 -36.54 -19.34
N ARG A 106 25.10 -37.50 -19.67
CA ARG A 106 26.15 -37.35 -20.70
C ARG A 106 26.07 -38.48 -21.69
N LEU A 107 26.39 -38.20 -22.95
CA LEU A 107 26.56 -39.23 -23.97
C LEU A 107 27.82 -40.03 -23.68
N HIS A 108 27.79 -41.32 -23.97
CA HIS A 108 28.99 -42.16 -23.93
C HIS A 108 30.04 -41.61 -24.92
N PRO A 109 31.35 -41.61 -24.60
CA PRO A 109 32.40 -41.10 -25.49
C PRO A 109 32.38 -41.69 -26.90
N THR A 110 32.04 -42.98 -27.02
CA THR A 110 31.86 -43.64 -28.32
C THR A 110 30.75 -43.00 -29.16
N THR A 111 29.62 -42.65 -28.53
CA THR A 111 28.50 -41.97 -29.20
C THR A 111 28.88 -40.54 -29.58
N GLN A 112 29.66 -39.85 -28.75
CA GLN A 112 30.17 -38.50 -29.08
C GLN A 112 31.06 -38.55 -30.32
N THR A 113 32.01 -39.51 -30.36
CA THR A 113 32.93 -39.72 -31.49
C THR A 113 32.16 -40.04 -32.78
N LEU A 114 31.18 -40.94 -32.70
CA LEU A 114 30.38 -41.34 -33.85
C LEU A 114 29.53 -40.18 -34.39
N ARG A 115 28.95 -39.35 -33.51
CA ARG A 115 28.23 -38.13 -33.92
C ARG A 115 29.14 -37.10 -34.57
N GLU A 116 30.37 -36.96 -34.06
CA GLU A 116 31.36 -36.07 -34.65
C GLU A 116 31.76 -36.53 -36.06
N MET A 117 32.02 -37.84 -36.24
CA MET A 117 32.27 -38.40 -37.56
C MET A 117 31.12 -38.14 -38.53
N PHE A 118 29.88 -38.44 -38.13
CA PHE A 118 28.70 -38.17 -38.96
C PHE A 118 28.53 -36.70 -39.31
N ARG A 119 28.82 -35.79 -38.38
CA ARG A 119 28.81 -34.34 -38.65
C ARG A 119 29.83 -33.98 -39.73
N VAL A 120 31.07 -34.43 -39.59
CA VAL A 120 32.15 -34.13 -40.55
C VAL A 120 31.79 -34.65 -41.94
N PHE A 121 31.36 -35.92 -42.05
CA PHE A 121 30.99 -36.48 -43.35
C PHE A 121 29.72 -35.85 -43.93
N GLY A 122 28.73 -35.50 -43.10
CA GLY A 122 27.52 -34.82 -43.55
C GLY A 122 27.75 -33.40 -44.07
N GLU A 123 28.79 -32.70 -43.57
CA GLU A 123 29.24 -31.42 -44.13
C GLU A 123 29.91 -31.57 -45.52
N MET A 124 30.41 -32.77 -45.85
CA MET A 124 31.10 -33.06 -47.11
C MET A 124 30.17 -33.46 -48.27
N GLY A 125 28.92 -33.86 -47.98
CA GLY A 125 27.93 -34.30 -48.97
C GLY A 125 27.75 -35.80 -49.03
#